data_AF-A0A416U204-F1
#
_entry.id   AF-A0A416U204-F1
#
_cell.length_a   1.000
_cell.length_b   1.000
_cell.length_c   1.000
_cell.angle_alpha   90.00
_cell.angle_beta   90.00
_cell.angle_gamma   90.00
#
_symmetry.space_group_name_H-M   'P 1'
#
loop_
_entity.id
_entity.type
_entity.pdbx_description
1 polymer ?
#
loop_
_entity_poly.entity_id
_entity_poly.type
_entity_poly.pdbx_seq_one_letter_code
_entity_poly.pdbx_strand_id
1 'polypeptide(L)'
;MRASGTADEIIGNDASTPDGAKAYYNSIIWKKEDTYTKTNSLYTQVEGKIQNYETQLRQLQKENMQMDLSVASCIDRNDDEGAKVYLARQQEITDKIETIKTTLKELKENRDVQKENLTALQEEIKSLKAEKDKAVFTLEAAETVKSLQSATSASSQEEDRMLEKVREGVQKTKEQADGTRIAYKNSIDVQMKRLDKKMKDEELQKKLDSLKAAKKK
;
A
#
# COMPACT_ATOMS: atom_id res chain seq x y z
N MET A 1 6.06 36.98 7.69
CA MET A 1 5.12 36.05 7.02
C MET A 1 5.93 34.97 6.33
N ARG A 2 5.40 33.74 6.34
CA ARG A 2 6.11 32.48 6.06
C ARG A 2 6.43 32.31 4.57
N ALA A 3 7.68 32.01 4.26
CA ALA A 3 8.12 31.52 2.95
C ALA A 3 7.87 30.01 2.86
N SER A 4 6.60 29.60 2.74
CA SER A 4 6.21 28.19 2.54
C SER A 4 5.50 27.94 1.21
N GLY A 5 5.49 28.91 0.30
CA GLY A 5 4.76 28.81 -0.98
C GLY A 5 5.56 28.18 -2.13
N THR A 6 6.88 28.15 -2.07
CA THR A 6 7.69 27.88 -3.27
C THR A 6 8.03 26.41 -3.54
N ALA A 7 7.91 25.51 -2.56
CA ALA A 7 8.21 24.09 -2.80
C ALA A 7 6.98 23.34 -3.31
N ASP A 8 5.83 23.49 -2.66
CA ASP A 8 4.61 22.75 -3.02
C ASP A 8 3.95 23.27 -4.32
N GLU A 9 4.09 24.56 -4.64
CA GLU A 9 3.53 25.18 -5.86
C GLU A 9 4.37 24.87 -7.11
N ILE A 10 5.70 24.70 -6.96
CA ILE A 10 6.60 24.27 -8.05
C ILE A 10 6.43 22.76 -8.34
N ILE A 11 6.18 21.93 -7.33
CA ILE A 11 5.85 20.50 -7.51
C ILE A 11 4.54 20.33 -8.28
N GLY A 12 3.54 21.22 -8.08
CA GLY A 12 2.26 21.16 -8.77
C GLY A 12 2.30 21.40 -10.28
N ASN A 13 3.20 22.27 -10.77
CA ASN A 13 3.36 22.54 -12.21
C ASN A 13 4.25 21.51 -12.92
N ASP A 14 5.17 20.86 -12.20
CA ASP A 14 6.09 19.85 -12.76
C ASP A 14 5.46 18.44 -12.83
N ALA A 15 4.54 18.10 -11.92
CA ALA A 15 3.85 16.80 -11.89
C ALA A 15 3.01 16.49 -13.16
N SER A 16 2.81 17.47 -14.04
CA SER A 16 2.10 17.32 -15.32
C SER A 16 3.02 16.90 -16.48
N THR A 17 4.34 16.82 -16.25
CA THR A 17 5.32 16.24 -17.18
C THR A 17 5.63 14.79 -16.79
N PRO A 18 6.09 13.93 -17.72
CA PRO A 18 6.52 12.57 -17.37
C PRO A 18 7.57 12.54 -16.26
N ASP A 19 8.55 13.45 -16.33
CA ASP A 19 9.66 13.52 -15.37
C ASP A 19 9.21 14.00 -14.00
N GLY A 20 8.37 15.03 -13.92
CA GLY A 20 7.85 15.51 -12.65
C GLY A 20 6.84 14.53 -12.01
N ALA A 21 6.01 13.86 -12.81
CA ALA A 21 5.15 12.77 -12.32
C ALA A 21 6.01 11.63 -11.74
N LYS A 22 7.05 11.21 -12.45
CA LYS A 22 8.00 10.19 -12.00
C LYS A 22 8.69 10.58 -10.69
N ALA A 23 9.17 11.81 -10.58
CA ALA A 23 9.80 12.32 -9.36
C ALA A 23 8.83 12.34 -8.16
N TYR A 24 7.59 12.80 -8.38
CA TYR A 24 6.55 12.85 -7.35
C TYR A 24 6.19 11.45 -6.83
N TYR A 25 5.88 10.51 -7.72
CA TYR A 25 5.58 9.14 -7.34
C TYR A 25 6.76 8.46 -6.64
N ASN A 26 7.99 8.65 -7.13
CA ASN A 26 9.17 8.06 -6.50
C ASN A 26 9.38 8.59 -5.07
N SER A 27 9.13 9.87 -4.82
CA SER A 27 9.21 10.46 -3.46
C SER A 27 8.20 9.82 -2.51
N ILE A 28 6.95 9.64 -2.93
CA ILE A 28 5.92 8.99 -2.11
C ILE A 28 6.24 7.52 -1.88
N ILE A 29 6.62 6.79 -2.94
CA ILE A 29 7.00 5.38 -2.86
C ILE A 29 8.16 5.20 -1.87
N TRP A 30 9.19 6.04 -1.95
CA TRP A 30 10.32 6.00 -1.03
C TRP A 30 9.90 6.20 0.43
N LYS A 31 9.03 7.18 0.72
CA LYS A 31 8.53 7.40 2.09
C LYS A 31 7.75 6.19 2.62
N LYS A 32 6.95 5.53 1.76
CA LYS A 32 6.23 4.32 2.14
C LYS A 32 7.15 3.12 2.30
N GLU A 33 8.17 2.97 1.45
CA GLU A 33 9.19 1.93 1.57
C GLU A 33 10.01 2.09 2.86
N ASP A 34 10.42 3.31 3.22
CA ASP A 34 11.08 3.61 4.50
C ASP A 34 10.18 3.27 5.70
N THR A 35 8.89 3.63 5.63
CA THR A 35 7.91 3.27 6.66
C THR A 35 7.73 1.75 6.78
N TYR A 36 7.69 1.04 5.65
CA TYR A 36 7.64 -0.41 5.61
C TYR A 36 8.88 -1.03 6.27
N THR A 37 10.08 -0.56 5.92
CA THR A 37 11.33 -1.05 6.51
C THR A 37 11.37 -0.85 8.03
N LYS A 38 10.96 0.33 8.52
CA LYS A 38 10.88 0.62 9.97
C LYS A 38 9.89 -0.29 10.67
N THR A 39 8.68 -0.44 10.11
CA THR A 39 7.65 -1.34 10.65
C THR A 39 8.12 -2.79 10.65
N ASN A 40 8.81 -3.22 9.60
CA ASN A 40 9.31 -4.60 9.49
C ASN A 40 10.43 -4.89 10.50
N SER A 41 11.28 -3.91 10.77
CA SER A 41 12.29 -4.01 11.83
C SER A 41 11.64 -4.19 13.20
N LEU A 42 10.62 -3.39 13.52
CA LEU A 42 9.88 -3.52 14.77
C LEU A 42 9.16 -4.87 14.88
N TYR A 43 8.53 -5.33 13.79
CA TYR A 43 7.85 -6.63 13.71
C TYR A 43 8.82 -7.76 14.03
N THR A 44 10.02 -7.73 13.43
CA THR A 44 11.07 -8.72 13.65
C THR A 44 11.54 -8.71 15.11
N GLN A 45 11.66 -7.53 15.74
CA GLN A 45 12.02 -7.42 17.15
C GLN A 45 10.92 -7.99 18.07
N VAL A 46 9.64 -7.77 17.76
CA VAL A 46 8.52 -8.34 18.51
C VAL A 46 8.51 -9.86 18.40
N GLU A 47 8.71 -10.42 17.20
CA GLU A 47 8.85 -11.86 16.99
C GLU A 47 9.98 -12.46 17.83
N GLY A 48 11.16 -11.82 17.85
CA GLY A 48 12.28 -12.25 18.69
C GLY A 48 11.95 -12.24 20.19
N LYS A 49 11.24 -11.21 20.67
CA LYS A 49 10.79 -11.13 22.07
C LYS A 49 9.77 -12.22 22.40
N ILE A 50 8.82 -12.50 21.50
CA ILE A 50 7.84 -13.58 21.66
C ILE A 50 8.57 -14.92 21.82
N GLN A 51 9.50 -15.25 20.93
CA GLN A 51 10.27 -16.50 20.99
C GLN A 51 11.06 -16.62 22.31
N ASN A 52 11.66 -15.52 22.76
CA ASN A 52 12.39 -15.48 24.02
C ASN A 52 11.46 -15.76 25.21
N TYR A 53 10.31 -15.08 25.30
CA TYR A 53 9.34 -15.30 26.36
C TYR A 53 8.70 -16.70 26.32
N GLU A 54 8.45 -17.26 25.14
CA GLU A 54 7.97 -18.65 25.02
C GLU A 54 9.01 -19.65 25.53
N THR A 55 10.30 -19.38 25.31
CA THR A 55 11.39 -20.21 25.84
C THR A 55 11.48 -20.11 27.36
N GLN A 56 11.40 -18.89 27.90
CA GLN A 56 11.36 -18.67 29.35
C GLN A 56 10.14 -19.35 29.99
N LEU A 57 8.97 -19.25 29.37
CA LEU A 57 7.74 -19.88 29.84
C LEU A 57 7.89 -21.39 29.94
N ARG A 58 8.45 -22.06 28.92
CA ARG A 58 8.72 -23.50 28.95
C ARG A 58 9.68 -23.88 30.08
N GLN A 59 10.71 -23.09 30.31
CA GLN A 59 11.68 -23.34 31.37
C GLN A 59 11.05 -23.21 32.75
N LEU A 60 10.25 -22.16 32.99
CA LEU A 60 9.53 -21.97 34.25
C LEU A 60 8.48 -23.07 34.48
N GLN A 61 7.78 -23.51 33.44
CA GLN A 61 6.86 -24.65 33.54
C GLN A 61 7.57 -25.93 33.98
N LYS A 62 8.77 -26.19 33.43
CA LYS A 62 9.60 -27.33 33.85
C LYS A 62 10.06 -27.19 35.30
N GLU A 63 10.50 -26.00 35.71
CA GLU A 63 10.89 -25.72 37.10
C GLU A 63 9.71 -25.92 38.06
N ASN A 64 8.51 -25.47 37.67
CA ASN A 64 7.29 -25.64 38.47
C ASN A 64 6.96 -27.11 38.70
N MET A 65 7.05 -27.94 37.66
CA MET A 65 6.87 -29.40 37.79
C MET A 65 7.94 -30.05 38.67
N GLN A 66 9.17 -29.54 38.66
CA GLN A 66 10.22 -30.01 39.58
C GLN A 66 9.92 -29.62 41.03
N MET A 67 9.29 -28.46 41.26
CA MET A 67 8.83 -28.09 42.60
C MET A 67 7.73 -29.04 43.07
N ASP A 68 6.78 -29.42 42.21
CA ASP A 68 5.74 -30.42 42.55
C ASP A 68 6.36 -31.74 43.06
N LEU A 69 7.37 -32.25 42.36
CA LEU A 69 8.09 -33.47 42.77
C LEU A 69 8.83 -33.28 44.10
N SER A 70 9.41 -32.10 44.33
CA SER A 70 10.15 -31.80 45.56
C SER A 70 9.20 -31.70 46.76
N VAL A 71 8.05 -31.06 46.58
CA VAL A 71 6.97 -31.00 47.58
C VAL A 71 6.47 -32.40 47.91
N ALA A 72 6.15 -33.22 46.90
CA ALA A 72 5.71 -34.60 47.12
C ALA A 72 6.75 -35.40 47.92
N SER A 73 8.04 -35.29 47.59
CA SER A 73 9.09 -35.98 48.35
C SER A 73 9.24 -35.49 49.79
N CYS A 74 8.95 -34.22 50.09
CA CYS A 74 8.95 -33.74 51.48
C CYS A 74 7.76 -34.30 52.25
N ILE A 75 6.57 -34.36 51.62
CA ILE A 75 5.36 -34.96 52.20
C ILE A 75 5.59 -36.44 52.54
N ASP A 76 6.17 -37.21 51.63
CA ASP A 76 6.47 -38.65 51.85
C ASP A 76 7.41 -38.89 53.06
N ARG A 77 8.20 -37.87 53.43
CA ARG A 77 9.15 -37.91 54.56
C ARG A 77 8.61 -37.25 55.83
N ASN A 78 7.37 -36.74 55.81
CA ASN A 78 6.80 -35.89 56.88
C ASN A 78 7.67 -34.65 57.19
N ASP A 79 8.32 -34.08 56.17
CA ASP A 79 9.14 -32.87 56.28
C ASP A 79 8.33 -31.63 55.87
N ASP A 80 7.49 -31.16 56.79
CA ASP A 80 6.57 -30.03 56.55
C ASP A 80 7.31 -28.71 56.31
N GLU A 81 8.44 -28.49 56.99
CA GLU A 81 9.22 -27.25 56.82
C GLU A 81 9.91 -27.22 55.45
N GLY A 82 10.46 -28.35 54.99
CA GLY A 82 10.97 -28.48 53.63
C GLY A 82 9.88 -28.27 52.57
N ALA A 83 8.69 -28.86 52.78
CA ALA A 83 7.56 -28.69 51.87
C ALA A 83 7.13 -27.22 51.73
N LYS A 84 7.05 -26.47 52.85
CA LYS A 84 6.72 -25.03 52.84
C LYS A 84 7.72 -24.19 52.04
N VAL A 85 9.02 -24.50 52.12
CA VAL A 85 10.05 -23.79 51.34
C VAL A 85 9.84 -24.01 49.84
N TYR A 86 9.58 -25.23 49.39
CA TYR A 86 9.33 -25.51 47.98
C TYR A 86 8.01 -24.91 47.48
N LEU A 87 6.96 -24.91 48.32
CA LEU A 87 5.68 -24.27 48.00
C LEU A 87 5.83 -22.75 47.84
N ALA A 88 6.61 -22.09 48.70
CA ALA A 88 6.88 -20.65 48.57
C ALA A 88 7.56 -20.33 47.23
N ARG A 89 8.57 -21.11 46.84
CA ARG A 89 9.23 -20.97 45.54
C ARG A 89 8.30 -21.29 44.37
N GLN A 90 7.42 -22.28 44.53
CA GLN A 90 6.42 -22.63 43.53
C GLN A 90 5.44 -21.48 43.27
N GLN A 91 5.04 -20.76 44.33
CA GLN A 91 4.20 -19.57 44.19
C GLN A 91 4.91 -18.49 43.36
N GLU A 92 6.18 -18.19 43.66
CA GLU A 92 6.96 -17.21 42.87
C GLU A 92 7.10 -17.61 41.39
N ILE A 93 7.30 -18.89 41.10
CA ILE A 93 7.37 -19.41 39.72
C ILE A 93 6.01 -19.26 39.03
N THR A 94 4.93 -19.55 39.74
CA THR A 94 3.55 -19.41 39.23
C THR A 94 3.24 -17.96 38.88
N ASP A 95 3.56 -17.01 39.76
CA ASP A 95 3.36 -15.57 39.52
C ASP A 95 4.15 -15.08 38.29
N LYS A 96 5.39 -15.56 38.11
CA LYS A 96 6.21 -15.27 36.92
C LYS A 96 5.60 -15.87 35.66
N ILE A 97 5.08 -17.10 35.72
CA ILE A 97 4.39 -17.75 34.60
C ILE A 97 3.18 -16.93 34.15
N GLU A 98 2.36 -16.45 35.09
CA GLU A 98 1.19 -15.63 34.78
C GLU A 98 1.58 -14.30 34.13
N THR A 99 2.61 -13.63 34.69
CA THR A 99 3.16 -12.38 34.12
C THR A 99 3.62 -12.58 32.66
N ILE A 100 4.36 -13.66 32.39
CA ILE A 100 4.84 -13.97 31.04
C ILE A 100 3.68 -14.32 30.10
N LYS A 101 2.67 -15.08 30.55
CA LYS A 101 1.49 -15.40 29.73
C LYS A 101 0.74 -14.13 29.31
N THR A 102 0.52 -13.21 30.23
CA THR A 102 -0.13 -11.91 29.94
C THR A 102 0.69 -11.10 28.94
N THR A 103 2.00 -10.98 29.18
CA THR A 103 2.91 -10.25 28.28
C THR A 103 2.95 -10.89 26.88
N LEU A 104 2.97 -12.22 26.78
CA LEU A 104 2.95 -12.94 25.50
C LEU A 104 1.66 -12.70 24.73
N LYS A 105 0.52 -12.60 25.43
CA LYS A 105 -0.76 -12.28 24.79
C LYS A 105 -0.70 -10.90 24.13
N GLU A 106 -0.29 -9.88 24.87
CA GLU A 106 -0.17 -8.51 24.36
C GLU A 106 0.82 -8.40 23.19
N LEU A 107 1.97 -9.07 23.30
CA LEU A 107 2.97 -9.09 22.22
C LEU A 107 2.44 -9.78 20.96
N LYS A 108 1.68 -10.86 21.08
CA LYS A 108 1.09 -11.57 19.94
C LYS A 108 0.01 -10.73 19.24
N GLU A 109 -0.86 -10.09 20.02
CA GLU A 109 -1.85 -9.15 19.48
C GLU A 109 -1.17 -7.98 18.74
N ASN A 110 -0.12 -7.42 19.33
CA ASN A 110 0.67 -6.36 18.70
C ASN A 110 1.37 -6.85 17.40
N ARG A 111 1.90 -8.07 17.40
CA ARG A 111 2.52 -8.70 16.24
C ARG A 111 1.54 -8.86 15.08
N ASP A 112 0.31 -9.28 15.36
CA ASP A 112 -0.73 -9.46 14.36
C ASP A 112 -1.11 -8.11 13.71
N VAL A 113 -1.31 -7.05 14.51
CA VAL A 113 -1.55 -5.69 14.00
C VAL A 113 -0.39 -5.21 13.11
N GLN A 114 0.86 -5.42 13.53
CA GLN A 114 2.02 -5.04 12.72
C GLN A 114 2.09 -5.81 11.40
N LYS A 115 1.74 -7.09 11.40
CA LYS A 115 1.72 -7.92 10.19
C LYS A 115 0.66 -7.44 9.19
N GLU A 116 -0.52 -7.08 9.67
CA GLU A 116 -1.58 -6.48 8.85
C GLU A 116 -1.11 -5.16 8.23
N ASN A 117 -0.52 -4.27 9.03
CA ASN A 117 0.05 -3.01 8.55
C ASN A 117 1.13 -3.20 7.49
N LEU A 118 2.03 -4.18 7.67
CA LEU A 118 3.05 -4.51 6.66
C LEU A 118 2.43 -4.99 5.35
N THR A 119 1.40 -5.82 5.44
CA THR A 119 0.68 -6.32 4.25
C THR A 119 0.01 -5.16 3.51
N ALA A 120 -0.68 -4.28 4.22
CA ALA A 120 -1.31 -3.09 3.65
C ALA A 120 -0.28 -2.15 2.99
N LEU A 121 0.82 -1.84 3.68
CA LEU A 121 1.89 -1.00 3.13
C LEU A 121 2.50 -1.62 1.86
N GLN A 122 2.70 -2.94 1.83
CA GLN A 122 3.23 -3.64 0.67
C GLN A 122 2.27 -3.56 -0.53
N GLU A 123 0.97 -3.71 -0.30
CA GLU A 123 -0.06 -3.56 -1.33
C GLU A 123 -0.13 -2.13 -1.86
N GLU A 124 -0.09 -1.12 -0.98
CA GLU A 124 -0.08 0.30 -1.36
C GLU A 124 1.16 0.66 -2.18
N ILE A 125 2.35 0.21 -1.78
CA ILE A 125 3.59 0.41 -2.54
C ILE A 125 3.47 -0.21 -3.94
N LYS A 126 2.93 -1.42 -4.03
CA LYS A 126 2.72 -2.09 -5.32
C LYS A 126 1.73 -1.34 -6.20
N SER A 127 0.62 -0.87 -5.63
CA SER A 127 -0.39 -0.07 -6.32
C SER A 127 0.21 1.23 -6.86
N LEU A 128 0.96 1.96 -6.02
CA LEU A 128 1.61 3.22 -6.42
C LEU A 128 2.67 3.03 -7.51
N LYS A 129 3.40 1.91 -7.51
CA LYS A 129 4.33 1.60 -8.61
C LYS A 129 3.59 1.39 -9.93
N ALA A 130 2.50 0.64 -9.92
CA ALA A 130 1.68 0.43 -11.11
C ALA A 130 1.00 1.72 -11.60
N GLU A 131 0.52 2.55 -10.66
CA GLU A 131 -0.08 3.85 -10.96
C GLU A 131 0.95 4.80 -11.57
N LYS A 132 2.15 4.88 -11.00
CA LYS A 132 3.28 5.63 -11.55
C LYS A 132 3.55 5.22 -12.99
N ASP A 133 3.73 3.92 -13.24
CA ASP A 133 4.09 3.44 -14.57
C ASP A 133 3.00 3.79 -15.61
N LYS A 134 1.73 3.67 -15.22
CA LYS A 134 0.59 4.08 -16.07
C LYS A 134 0.55 5.59 -16.31
N ALA A 135 0.75 6.40 -15.26
CA ALA A 135 0.69 7.85 -15.34
C ALA A 135 1.83 8.40 -16.22
N VAL A 136 3.06 7.93 -16.00
CA VAL A 136 4.24 8.31 -16.79
C VAL A 136 4.03 7.94 -18.25
N PHE A 137 3.64 6.70 -18.55
CA PHE A 137 3.36 6.28 -19.93
C PHE A 137 2.28 7.14 -20.61
N THR A 138 1.22 7.49 -19.88
CA THR A 138 0.14 8.34 -20.41
C THR A 138 0.66 9.74 -20.74
N LEU A 139 1.51 10.32 -19.89
CA LEU A 139 2.12 11.63 -20.12
C LEU A 139 3.13 11.58 -21.28
N GLU A 140 3.97 10.56 -21.37
CA GLU A 140 4.91 10.37 -22.48
C GLU A 140 4.18 10.25 -23.83
N ALA A 141 3.07 9.49 -23.85
CA ALA A 141 2.22 9.39 -25.03
C ALA A 141 1.58 10.73 -25.41
N ALA A 142 1.07 11.48 -24.43
CA ALA A 142 0.49 12.80 -24.66
C ALA A 142 1.53 13.81 -25.20
N GLU A 143 2.76 13.79 -24.67
CA GLU A 143 3.86 14.62 -25.16
C GLU A 143 4.27 14.25 -26.59
N THR A 144 4.34 12.95 -26.90
CA THR A 144 4.63 12.47 -28.27
C THR A 144 3.55 12.91 -29.27
N VAL A 145 2.27 12.80 -28.90
CA VAL A 145 1.16 13.28 -29.74
C VAL A 145 1.27 14.80 -29.95
N LYS A 146 1.56 15.56 -28.88
CA LYS A 146 1.77 17.00 -28.96
C LYS A 146 2.96 17.36 -29.85
N SER A 147 4.09 16.67 -29.74
CA SER A 147 5.28 16.94 -30.56
C SER A 147 5.03 16.64 -32.03
N LEU A 148 4.31 15.55 -32.35
CA LEU A 148 3.93 15.22 -33.72
C LEU A 148 2.97 16.27 -34.32
N GLN A 149 1.97 16.73 -33.57
CA GLN A 149 1.11 17.84 -33.97
C GLN A 149 1.89 19.16 -34.17
N SER A 150 2.91 19.38 -33.34
CA SER A 150 3.81 20.55 -33.44
C SER A 150 4.74 20.47 -34.66
N ALA A 151 5.20 19.26 -35.01
CA ALA A 151 6.07 19.01 -36.15
C ALA A 151 5.32 19.10 -37.48
N THR A 152 4.09 18.60 -37.56
CA THR A 152 3.22 18.79 -38.74
C THR A 152 2.79 20.25 -38.92
N SER A 153 2.74 21.04 -37.83
CA SER A 153 2.55 22.50 -37.90
C SER A 153 3.85 23.30 -38.09
N ALA A 154 5.01 22.63 -38.20
CA ALA A 154 6.31 23.23 -38.54
C ALA A 154 6.73 23.00 -40.01
N SER A 155 6.24 21.93 -40.64
CA SER A 155 6.55 21.59 -42.04
C SER A 155 5.69 22.34 -43.09
N SER A 156 4.78 23.21 -42.67
CA SER A 156 3.86 23.97 -43.54
C SER A 156 3.80 25.48 -43.20
N GLN A 157 4.84 26.02 -42.56
CA GLN A 157 4.77 27.32 -41.86
C GLN A 157 4.79 28.60 -42.70
N GLU A 158 5.02 28.58 -44.01
CA GLU A 158 5.06 29.83 -44.81
C GLU A 158 3.89 29.98 -45.79
N GLU A 159 3.43 28.92 -46.44
CA GLU A 159 2.35 29.01 -47.44
C GLU A 159 0.94 28.84 -46.83
N ASP A 160 0.76 27.98 -45.82
CA ASP A 160 -0.54 27.80 -45.15
C ASP A 160 -0.87 28.95 -44.18
N ARG A 161 0.15 29.62 -43.59
CA ARG A 161 -0.06 30.75 -42.67
C ARG A 161 -0.70 31.98 -43.33
N MET A 162 -0.58 32.16 -44.65
CA MET A 162 -1.20 33.26 -45.40
C MET A 162 -2.62 32.93 -45.89
N LEU A 163 -2.94 31.66 -46.13
CA LEU A 163 -4.26 31.22 -46.57
C LEU A 163 -5.22 30.91 -45.39
N GLU A 164 -4.69 30.43 -44.26
CA GLU A 164 -5.48 30.13 -43.04
C GLU A 164 -5.93 31.39 -42.31
N LYS A 165 -5.10 32.44 -42.25
CA LYS A 165 -5.46 33.75 -41.64
C LYS A 165 -6.63 34.43 -42.37
N VAL A 166 -6.76 34.21 -43.68
CA VAL A 166 -7.86 34.73 -44.51
C VAL A 166 -9.14 33.90 -44.32
N ARG A 167 -9.03 32.61 -44.00
CA ARG A 167 -10.17 31.69 -43.79
C ARG A 167 -10.69 31.69 -42.35
N GLU A 168 -9.82 31.78 -41.34
CA GLU A 168 -10.23 31.81 -39.92
C GLU A 168 -10.91 33.12 -39.49
N GLY A 169 -10.51 34.28 -40.05
CA GLY A 169 -11.21 35.55 -39.78
C GLY A 169 -12.69 35.52 -40.22
N VAL A 170 -13.02 34.71 -41.22
CA VAL A 170 -14.37 34.54 -41.77
C VAL A 170 -15.17 33.46 -41.03
N GLN A 171 -14.52 32.38 -40.54
CA GLN A 171 -15.17 31.25 -39.83
C GLN A 171 -15.36 31.51 -38.32
N LYS A 172 -14.38 32.14 -37.65
CA LYS A 172 -14.39 32.47 -36.21
C LYS A 172 -15.51 33.42 -35.83
N THR A 173 -15.99 34.20 -36.79
CA THR A 173 -17.14 35.11 -36.65
C THR A 173 -18.49 34.39 -36.81
N LYS A 174 -18.53 33.17 -37.37
CA LYS A 174 -19.77 32.48 -37.74
C LYS A 174 -20.09 31.22 -36.93
N GLU A 175 -19.10 30.49 -36.41
CA GLU A 175 -19.35 29.19 -35.72
C GLU A 175 -19.15 29.22 -34.19
N GLN A 176 -18.43 30.20 -33.65
CA GLN A 176 -18.43 30.49 -32.20
C GLN A 176 -19.80 30.97 -31.70
N ALA A 177 -20.70 31.39 -32.60
CA ALA A 177 -22.03 31.88 -32.22
C ALA A 177 -23.05 30.73 -32.00
N ASP A 178 -23.05 29.67 -32.82
CA ASP A 178 -24.21 28.77 -32.88
C ASP A 178 -23.94 27.28 -32.57
N GLY A 179 -22.70 26.79 -32.62
CA GLY A 179 -22.41 25.35 -32.47
C GLY A 179 -22.36 24.82 -31.03
N THR A 180 -21.99 25.66 -30.05
CA THR A 180 -21.84 25.24 -28.64
C THR A 180 -23.17 25.14 -27.89
N ARG A 181 -24.31 25.58 -28.46
CA ARG A 181 -25.54 25.75 -27.67
C ARG A 181 -26.57 24.62 -27.77
N ILE A 182 -26.62 23.80 -28.83
CA ILE A 182 -27.83 22.99 -29.12
C ILE A 182 -27.63 21.46 -29.33
N ALA A 183 -26.42 20.91 -29.55
CA ALA A 183 -26.30 19.50 -30.01
C ALA A 183 -25.75 18.43 -29.04
N TYR A 184 -25.32 18.74 -27.81
CA TYR A 184 -24.80 17.70 -26.87
C TYR A 184 -25.50 17.71 -25.51
N LYS A 185 -26.80 18.01 -25.51
CA LYS A 185 -27.73 17.66 -24.45
C LYS A 185 -28.84 16.82 -25.06
N ASN A 186 -28.63 15.51 -25.15
CA ASN A 186 -29.59 14.46 -24.76
C ASN A 186 -29.18 13.05 -25.30
N SER A 187 -29.21 12.06 -24.38
CA SER A 187 -29.50 10.62 -24.63
C SER A 187 -28.38 9.56 -24.83
N ILE A 188 -27.11 9.72 -24.39
CA ILE A 188 -26.12 8.60 -24.44
C ILE A 188 -25.43 8.26 -23.11
N ASP A 189 -25.35 9.20 -22.15
CA ASP A 189 -24.54 9.01 -20.93
C ASP A 189 -25.05 7.95 -19.94
N VAL A 190 -26.36 7.64 -19.96
CA VAL A 190 -26.95 6.69 -18.98
C VAL A 190 -26.88 5.24 -19.48
N GLN A 191 -26.77 4.99 -20.79
CA GLN A 191 -26.64 3.64 -21.33
C GLN A 191 -25.18 3.16 -21.40
N MET A 192 -24.22 4.06 -21.70
CA MET A 192 -22.79 3.71 -21.74
C MET A 192 -22.22 3.31 -20.36
N LYS A 193 -22.65 3.95 -19.26
CA LYS A 193 -22.19 3.59 -17.90
C LYS A 193 -22.61 2.20 -17.43
N ARG A 194 -23.61 1.55 -18.06
CA ARG A 194 -24.01 0.16 -17.75
C ARG A 194 -23.30 -0.90 -18.61
N LEU A 195 -22.84 -0.53 -19.81
CA LEU A 195 -22.07 -1.41 -20.71
C LEU A 195 -20.61 -1.54 -20.25
N ASP A 196 -20.00 -0.44 -19.80
CA ASP A 196 -18.58 -0.40 -19.41
C ASP A 196 -18.25 -1.24 -18.15
N LYS A 197 -19.23 -1.44 -17.26
CA LYS A 197 -19.08 -2.30 -16.08
C LYS A 197 -19.19 -3.80 -16.44
N LYS A 198 -19.99 -4.17 -17.44
CA LYS A 198 -20.12 -5.57 -17.88
C LYS A 198 -18.95 -6.03 -18.74
N MET A 199 -18.41 -5.15 -19.59
CA MET A 199 -17.26 -5.52 -20.45
C MET A 199 -15.97 -5.77 -19.65
N LYS A 200 -15.72 -4.99 -18.58
CA LYS A 200 -14.54 -5.19 -17.74
C LYS A 200 -14.57 -6.50 -16.96
N ASP A 201 -15.74 -6.90 -16.45
CA ASP A 201 -15.89 -8.18 -15.75
C ASP A 201 -15.82 -9.37 -16.73
N GLU A 202 -16.36 -9.24 -17.95
CA GLU A 202 -16.27 -10.29 -18.99
C GLU A 202 -14.85 -10.46 -19.55
N GLU A 203 -14.07 -9.38 -19.71
CA GLU A 203 -12.67 -9.44 -20.14
C GLU A 203 -11.76 -10.04 -19.07
N LEU A 204 -12.00 -9.69 -17.79
CA LEU A 204 -11.27 -10.28 -16.66
C LEU A 204 -11.60 -11.77 -16.50
N GLN A 205 -12.87 -12.16 -16.65
CA GLN A 205 -13.30 -13.55 -16.57
C GLN A 205 -12.74 -14.39 -17.73
N LYS A 206 -12.75 -13.88 -18.97
CA LYS A 206 -12.11 -14.54 -20.13
C LYS A 206 -10.60 -14.74 -19.94
N LYS A 207 -9.90 -13.77 -19.35
CA LYS A 207 -8.47 -13.92 -18.99
C LYS A 207 -8.25 -14.94 -17.87
N LEU A 208 -9.15 -15.00 -16.89
CA LEU A 208 -9.05 -15.98 -15.81
C LEU A 208 -9.28 -17.41 -16.33
N ASP A 209 -10.25 -17.61 -17.22
CA ASP A 209 -10.58 -18.91 -17.77
C ASP A 209 -9.52 -19.42 -18.75
N SER A 210 -8.88 -18.54 -19.54
CA SER A 210 -7.75 -18.91 -20.39
C SER A 210 -6.52 -19.33 -19.58
N LEU A 211 -6.25 -18.66 -18.45
CA LEU A 211 -5.18 -19.03 -17.53
C LEU A 211 -5.46 -20.36 -16.79
N LYS A 212 -6.72 -20.64 -16.44
CA LYS A 212 -7.12 -21.92 -15.83
C LYS A 212 -7.04 -23.08 -16.83
N ALA A 213 -7.42 -22.85 -18.08
CA ALA A 213 -7.31 -23.84 -19.16
C ALA A 213 -5.84 -24.18 -19.47
N ALA A 214 -4.95 -23.18 -19.42
CA ALA A 214 -3.51 -23.37 -19.59
C ALA A 214 -2.85 -24.15 -18.44
N LYS A 215 -3.51 -24.24 -17.27
CA LYS A 215 -3.02 -24.98 -16.08
C LYS A 215 -3.54 -26.42 -15.98
N LYS A 216 -4.48 -26.83 -16.86
CA LYS A 216 -5.08 -28.17 -16.91
C LYS A 216 -4.57 -29.05 -18.07
N LYS A 217 -3.53 -28.60 -18.78
CA LYS A 217 -2.69 -29.43 -19.64
C LYS A 217 -1.37 -29.69 -18.92
#